data_AF-A0AAN8WKH3-F1
#
_entry.id   AF-A0AAN8WKH3-F1
#
_cell.length_a   1.000
_cell.length_b   1.000
_cell.length_c   1.000
_cell.angle_alpha   90.00
_cell.angle_beta   90.00
_cell.angle_gamma   90.00
#
_symmetry.space_group_name_H-M   'P 1'
#
loop_
_entity.id
_entity.type
_entity.pdbx_description
1 polymer ?
#
loop_
_entity_poly.entity_id
_entity_poly.type
_entity_poly.pdbx_seq_one_letter_code
_entity_poly.pdbx_strand_id
1 'polypeptide(L)'
;AYIDKPHPLSCCCRQCTEGFHADSLRYSMRRIHTYRALASPAWISLTSEDPILAAFRLSWELERLARVENEFKDTYLELSEQCKKYTCELLHQCRSTEEVIAVLNRRSEEDSDEDDDEDDPERLNLSRLKLALKYDQKQFVAHPNCQQLLTSVWHEGLPIWRRRNALVKILLCLSIIVCMPLIAVIYLIFPRTRLGRVIRSPFMKFIYHR
;
A
#
# COMPACT_ATOMS: atom_id res chain seq x y z
N ALA A 1 12.65 18.59 -19.21
CA ALA A 1 12.65 17.51 -20.20
C ALA A 1 11.42 16.65 -19.93
N TYR A 2 10.68 16.24 -20.96
CA TYR A 2 9.49 15.38 -20.84
C TYR A 2 9.73 14.12 -21.66
N ILE A 3 9.41 12.96 -21.09
CA ILE A 3 9.48 11.67 -21.78
C ILE A 3 8.04 11.26 -22.07
N ASP A 4 7.72 11.12 -23.36
CA ASP A 4 6.39 10.65 -23.77
C ASP A 4 6.17 9.21 -23.33
N LYS A 5 5.02 8.95 -22.69
CA LYS A 5 4.64 7.60 -22.32
C LYS A 5 4.38 6.76 -23.57
N PRO A 6 4.87 5.51 -23.63
CA PRO A 6 4.55 4.61 -24.72
C PRO A 6 3.04 4.39 -24.85
N HIS A 7 2.57 4.24 -26.09
CA HIS A 7 1.20 3.85 -26.35
C HIS A 7 0.93 2.42 -25.83
N PRO A 8 -0.33 2.09 -25.50
CA PRO A 8 -0.70 0.73 -25.13
C PRO A 8 -0.44 -0.23 -26.30
N LEU A 9 -0.17 -1.49 -25.98
CA LEU A 9 0.08 -2.55 -26.97
C LEU A 9 -1.06 -2.73 -27.99
N SER A 10 -2.29 -2.40 -27.59
CA SER A 10 -3.48 -2.46 -28.44
C SER A 10 -3.69 -1.22 -29.33
N CYS A 11 -2.74 -0.27 -29.35
CA CYS A 11 -2.89 0.96 -30.12
C CYS A 11 -2.77 0.71 -31.64
N CYS A 12 -3.77 1.13 -32.39
CA CYS A 12 -3.80 1.04 -33.87
C CYS A 12 -3.54 2.39 -34.57
N CYS A 13 -2.81 3.32 -33.93
CA CYS A 13 -2.50 4.59 -34.59
C CYS A 13 -1.47 4.39 -35.72
N ARG A 14 -1.54 5.25 -36.74
CA ARG A 14 -0.68 5.15 -37.93
C ARG A 14 0.81 5.02 -37.59
N GLN A 15 1.29 5.82 -36.63
CA GLN A 15 2.69 5.80 -36.18
C GLN A 15 3.11 4.48 -35.53
N CYS A 16 2.23 3.85 -34.75
CA CYS A 16 2.53 2.57 -34.10
C CYS A 16 2.50 1.42 -35.10
N THR A 17 1.49 1.40 -35.99
CA THR A 17 1.37 0.39 -37.04
C THR A 17 2.55 0.45 -38.01
N GLU A 18 2.91 1.64 -38.49
CA GLU A 18 4.07 1.82 -39.38
C GLU A 18 5.39 1.47 -38.69
N GLY A 19 5.59 1.90 -37.45
CA GLY A 19 6.79 1.58 -36.68
C GLY A 19 6.95 0.08 -36.44
N PHE A 20 5.85 -0.61 -36.13
CA PHE A 20 5.84 -2.06 -35.92
C PHE A 20 6.10 -2.85 -37.21
N HIS A 21 5.47 -2.46 -38.33
CA HIS A 21 5.67 -3.14 -39.61
C HIS A 21 7.06 -2.88 -40.22
N ALA A 22 7.65 -1.71 -39.96
CA ALA A 22 8.99 -1.40 -40.44
C ALA A 22 10.06 -2.24 -39.72
N ASP A 23 10.02 -2.28 -38.38
CA ASP A 23 10.94 -3.10 -37.57
C ASP A 23 10.35 -3.35 -36.17
N SER A 24 9.75 -4.52 -36.00
CA SER A 24 9.08 -4.92 -34.76
C SER A 24 10.05 -5.00 -33.58
N LEU A 25 11.29 -5.47 -33.79
CA LEU A 25 12.29 -5.60 -32.73
C LEU A 25 12.71 -4.21 -32.23
N ARG A 26 13.04 -3.30 -33.15
CA ARG A 26 13.41 -1.92 -32.79
C ARG A 26 12.25 -1.18 -32.12
N TYR A 27 11.01 -1.44 -32.55
CA TYR A 27 9.82 -0.87 -31.91
C TYR A 27 9.69 -1.34 -30.45
N SER A 28 9.81 -2.64 -30.19
CA SER A 28 9.76 -3.19 -28.84
C SER A 28 10.92 -2.72 -27.95
N MET A 29 12.16 -2.70 -28.49
CA MET A 29 13.34 -2.20 -27.78
C MET A 29 13.18 -0.72 -27.40
N ARG A 30 12.66 0.11 -28.30
CA ARG A 30 12.39 1.53 -28.00
C ARG A 30 11.44 1.66 -26.82
N ARG A 31 10.34 0.90 -26.80
CA ARG A 31 9.37 0.93 -25.70
C ARG A 31 10.02 0.54 -24.37
N ILE A 32 10.82 -0.52 -24.34
CA ILE A 32 11.53 -0.97 -23.13
C ILE A 32 12.51 0.11 -22.64
N HIS A 33 13.28 0.72 -23.54
CA HIS A 33 14.18 1.81 -23.18
C HIS A 33 13.45 3.02 -22.62
N THR A 34 12.28 3.37 -23.18
CA THR A 34 11.43 4.42 -22.62
C THR A 34 10.96 4.06 -21.22
N TYR A 35 10.46 2.83 -21.00
CA TYR A 35 10.06 2.38 -19.66
C TYR A 35 11.22 2.35 -18.67
N ARG A 36 12.43 1.99 -19.11
CA ARG A 36 13.63 2.04 -18.27
C ARG A 36 13.96 3.47 -17.80
N ALA A 37 13.79 4.45 -18.68
CA ALA A 37 13.95 5.85 -18.31
C ALA A 37 12.86 6.31 -17.33
N LEU A 38 11.60 5.97 -17.60
CA LEU A 38 10.45 6.31 -16.73
C LEU A 38 10.54 5.64 -15.34
N ALA A 39 11.04 4.42 -15.26
CA ALA A 39 11.20 3.65 -14.03
C ALA A 39 12.41 4.10 -13.19
N SER A 40 13.24 5.00 -13.69
CA SER A 40 14.43 5.44 -12.97
C SER A 40 14.04 6.25 -11.71
N PRO A 41 14.63 5.96 -10.53
CA PRO A 41 14.34 6.65 -9.27
C PRO A 41 14.51 8.17 -9.33
N ALA A 42 15.54 8.63 -10.05
CA ALA A 42 15.81 10.06 -10.23
C ALA A 42 14.70 10.73 -11.03
N TRP A 43 14.23 10.07 -12.11
CA TRP A 43 13.13 10.60 -12.92
C TRP A 43 11.84 10.68 -12.12
N ILE A 44 11.45 9.60 -11.44
CA ILE A 44 10.22 9.56 -10.63
C ILE A 44 10.25 10.65 -9.56
N SER A 45 11.36 10.77 -8.83
CA SER A 45 11.52 11.78 -7.76
C SER A 45 11.43 13.23 -8.26
N LEU A 46 11.94 13.52 -9.45
CA LEU A 46 12.05 14.88 -9.97
C LEU A 46 10.83 15.33 -10.79
N THR A 47 10.07 14.39 -11.34
CA THR A 47 8.98 14.69 -12.29
C THR A 47 7.59 14.38 -11.76
N SER A 48 7.47 13.53 -10.73
CA SER A 48 6.18 13.14 -10.17
C SER A 48 5.88 13.95 -8.92
N GLU A 49 4.66 14.48 -8.82
CA GLU A 49 4.18 15.14 -7.60
C GLU A 49 4.01 14.15 -6.43
N ASP A 50 3.56 12.94 -6.75
CA ASP A 50 3.49 11.81 -5.82
C ASP A 50 4.35 10.64 -6.33
N PRO A 51 5.63 10.58 -5.93
CA PRO A 51 6.56 9.57 -6.42
C PRO A 51 6.19 8.15 -6.03
N ILE A 52 5.55 7.94 -4.88
CA ILE A 52 5.15 6.61 -4.39
C ILE A 52 3.98 6.10 -5.23
N LEU A 53 2.97 6.94 -5.47
CA LEU A 53 1.83 6.60 -6.34
C LEU A 53 2.28 6.29 -7.76
N ALA A 54 3.15 7.15 -8.31
CA ALA A 54 3.70 6.98 -9.65
C ALA A 54 4.46 5.65 -9.78
N ALA A 55 5.31 5.31 -8.79
CA ALA A 55 6.03 4.06 -8.76
C ALA A 55 5.12 2.83 -8.61
N PHE A 56 4.06 2.89 -7.79
CA PHE A 56 3.07 1.81 -7.68
C PHE A 56 2.37 1.55 -9.02
N ARG A 57 1.84 2.60 -9.66
CA ARG A 57 1.19 2.48 -10.97
C ARG A 57 2.13 1.92 -12.03
N LEU A 58 3.36 2.43 -12.08
CA LEU A 58 4.35 1.99 -13.05
C LEU A 58 4.75 0.53 -12.83
N SER A 59 4.98 0.10 -11.58
CA SER A 59 5.30 -1.30 -11.27
C SER A 59 4.18 -2.26 -11.71
N TRP A 60 2.91 -1.87 -11.51
CA TRP A 60 1.76 -2.65 -11.93
C TRP A 60 1.60 -2.70 -13.45
N GLU A 61 1.82 -1.58 -14.13
CA GLU A 61 1.80 -1.50 -15.59
C GLU A 61 2.89 -2.39 -16.20
N LEU A 62 4.12 -2.35 -15.66
CA LEU A 62 5.24 -3.18 -16.10
C LEU A 62 4.98 -4.67 -15.89
N GLU A 63 4.39 -5.08 -14.76
CA GLU A 63 3.98 -6.47 -14.55
C GLU A 63 2.92 -6.93 -15.55
N ARG A 64 1.97 -6.05 -15.90
CA ARG A 64 0.97 -6.36 -16.91
C ARG A 64 1.63 -6.53 -18.28
N LEU A 65 2.55 -5.65 -18.65
CA LEU A 65 3.30 -5.75 -19.91
C LEU A 65 4.13 -7.03 -19.96
N ALA A 66 4.77 -7.42 -18.86
CA ALA A 66 5.53 -8.66 -18.76
C ALA A 66 4.70 -9.93 -19.02
N ARG A 67 3.38 -9.88 -18.80
CA ARG A 67 2.45 -10.99 -19.09
C ARG A 67 1.99 -11.02 -20.54
N VAL A 68 2.00 -9.87 -21.22
CA VAL A 68 1.56 -9.75 -22.62
C VAL A 68 2.73 -9.95 -23.58
N GLU A 69 3.92 -9.43 -23.25
CA GLU A 69 5.13 -9.57 -24.06
C GLU A 69 6.13 -10.52 -23.40
N ASN A 70 6.14 -11.76 -23.88
CA ASN A 70 6.93 -12.82 -23.27
C ASN A 70 8.43 -12.70 -23.59
N GLU A 71 8.78 -12.12 -24.74
CA GLU A 71 10.16 -12.00 -25.25
C GLU A 71 11.04 -11.13 -24.35
N PHE A 72 10.44 -10.15 -23.66
CA PHE A 72 11.14 -9.21 -22.77
C PHE A 72 10.60 -9.22 -21.34
N LYS A 73 9.91 -10.30 -20.98
CA LYS A 73 9.26 -10.47 -19.68
C LYS A 73 10.19 -10.18 -18.51
N ASP A 74 11.39 -10.74 -18.53
CA ASP A 74 12.34 -10.61 -17.42
C ASP A 74 12.79 -9.16 -17.22
N THR A 75 13.00 -8.42 -18.31
CA THR A 75 13.36 -6.99 -18.24
C THR A 75 12.22 -6.15 -17.66
N TYR A 76 10.97 -6.44 -18.04
CA TYR A 76 9.82 -5.76 -17.45
C TYR A 76 9.65 -6.06 -15.96
N LEU A 77 9.89 -7.30 -15.54
CA LEU A 77 9.85 -7.68 -14.13
C LEU A 77 10.97 -7.02 -13.32
N GLU A 78 12.19 -6.93 -13.86
CA GLU A 78 13.30 -6.23 -13.23
C GLU A 78 12.99 -4.73 -13.03
N LEU A 79 12.43 -4.07 -14.05
CA LEU A 79 12.01 -2.66 -13.94
C LEU A 79 10.88 -2.48 -12.92
N SER A 80 9.93 -3.42 -12.87
CA SER A 80 8.87 -3.40 -11.86
C SER A 80 9.46 -3.51 -10.46
N GLU A 81 10.36 -4.47 -10.23
CA GLU A 81 11.04 -4.66 -8.95
C GLU A 81 11.85 -3.41 -8.55
N GLN A 82 12.51 -2.74 -9.50
CA GLN A 82 13.18 -1.47 -9.26
C GLN A 82 12.22 -0.40 -8.72
N CYS A 83 11.03 -0.26 -9.31
CA CYS A 83 10.00 0.67 -8.82
C CYS A 83 9.52 0.29 -7.41
N LYS A 84 9.30 -1.01 -7.14
CA LYS A 84 8.89 -1.49 -5.80
C LYS A 84 9.96 -1.18 -4.75
N LYS A 85 11.22 -1.47 -5.07
CA LYS A 85 12.36 -1.20 -4.18
C LYS A 85 12.52 0.28 -3.90
N TYR A 86 12.38 1.14 -4.91
CA TYR A 86 12.42 2.59 -4.76
C TYR A 86 11.42 3.10 -3.71
N THR A 87 10.17 2.62 -3.72
CA THR A 87 9.18 3.03 -2.71
C THR A 87 9.55 2.58 -1.30
N CYS A 88 10.16 1.40 -1.17
CA CYS A 88 10.67 0.91 0.12
C CYS A 88 11.84 1.77 0.61
N GLU A 89 12.74 2.16 -0.29
CA GLU A 89 13.88 3.04 0.03
C GLU A 89 13.41 4.43 0.47
N LEU A 90 12.37 4.99 -0.16
CA LEU A 90 11.74 6.24 0.30
C LEU A 90 11.21 6.11 1.73
N LEU A 91 10.48 5.03 2.01
CA LEU A 91 9.94 4.78 3.35
C LEU A 91 11.02 4.50 4.40
N HIS A 92 12.16 3.96 3.98
CA HIS A 92 13.34 3.76 4.82
C HIS A 92 13.99 5.08 5.26
N GLN A 93 13.84 6.16 4.47
CA GLN A 93 14.38 7.48 4.83
C GLN A 93 13.57 8.21 5.90
N CYS A 94 12.33 7.77 6.20
CA CYS A 94 11.52 8.38 7.25
C CYS A 94 12.17 8.19 8.63
N ARG A 95 12.35 9.28 9.37
CA ARG A 95 13.03 9.31 10.68
C ARG A 95 12.07 9.43 11.86
N SER A 96 10.81 9.77 11.62
CA SER A 96 9.78 9.91 12.66
C SER A 96 8.52 9.12 12.31
N THR A 97 7.75 8.76 13.33
CA THR A 97 6.43 8.12 13.14
C THR A 97 5.49 9.05 12.39
N GLU A 98 5.59 10.37 12.59
CA GLU A 98 4.78 11.37 11.90
C GLU A 98 5.04 11.37 10.39
N GLU A 99 6.30 11.29 9.95
CA GLU A 99 6.66 11.16 8.54
C GLU A 99 6.11 9.87 7.93
N VAL A 100 6.21 8.75 8.66
CA VAL A 100 5.65 7.46 8.22
C VAL A 100 4.12 7.54 8.11
N ILE A 101 3.45 8.16 9.07
CA ILE A 101 2.00 8.39 9.04
C ILE A 101 1.63 9.28 7.85
N ALA A 102 2.38 10.37 7.61
CA ALA A 102 2.14 11.28 6.50
C ALA A 102 2.24 10.55 5.15
N VAL A 103 3.24 9.66 4.99
CA VAL A 103 3.37 8.82 3.79
C VAL A 103 2.19 7.84 3.66
N LEU A 104 1.80 7.18 4.75
CA LEU A 104 0.78 6.12 4.74
C LEU A 104 -0.66 6.61 4.67
N ASN A 105 -0.92 7.85 5.10
CA ASN A 105 -2.24 8.48 5.07
C ASN A 105 -2.42 9.45 3.90
N ARG A 106 -1.40 9.68 3.06
CA ARG A 106 -1.52 10.58 1.91
C ARG A 106 -2.60 10.07 0.96
N ARG A 107 -3.75 10.73 0.97
CA ARG A 107 -4.87 10.50 0.03
C ARG A 107 -4.37 10.76 -1.38
N SER A 108 -4.73 9.87 -2.29
CA SER A 108 -4.63 10.15 -3.72
C SER A 108 -5.87 10.91 -4.16
N GLU A 109 -5.77 11.73 -5.20
CA GLU A 109 -6.94 12.45 -5.76
C GLU A 109 -8.05 11.47 -6.21
N GLU A 110 -7.73 10.20 -6.44
CA GLU A 110 -8.67 9.13 -6.79
C GLU A 110 -9.45 8.57 -5.59
N ASP A 111 -9.08 8.94 -4.35
CA ASP A 111 -9.76 8.52 -3.12
C ASP A 111 -10.83 9.56 -2.66
N SER A 112 -11.15 10.57 -3.48
CA SER A 112 -12.14 11.61 -3.12
C SER A 112 -13.59 11.11 -3.11
N ASP A 113 -13.84 9.92 -3.68
CA ASP A 113 -15.19 9.40 -3.95
C ASP A 113 -15.63 8.29 -2.96
N GLU A 114 -14.78 7.91 -1.99
CA GLU A 114 -15.16 6.97 -0.93
C GLU A 114 -15.70 7.76 0.28
N ASP A 115 -17.02 7.72 0.47
CA ASP A 115 -17.77 8.14 1.66
C ASP A 115 -17.21 7.44 2.92
N ASP A 116 -16.13 7.96 3.50
CA ASP A 116 -15.66 7.57 4.83
C ASP A 116 -16.28 8.55 5.85
N ASP A 117 -17.27 8.06 6.60
CA ASP A 117 -17.93 8.73 7.74
C ASP A 117 -16.97 9.66 8.51
N GLU A 118 -17.22 10.96 8.37
CA GLU A 118 -16.33 12.07 8.73
C GLU A 118 -16.31 12.39 10.24
N ASP A 119 -16.36 11.38 11.12
CA ASP A 119 -16.66 11.58 12.55
C ASP A 119 -15.52 11.23 13.53
N ASP A 120 -14.31 10.89 13.05
CA ASP A 120 -13.15 10.65 13.93
C ASP A 120 -11.80 11.12 13.34
N PRO A 121 -11.36 12.35 13.64
CA PRO A 121 -10.09 12.91 13.13
C PRO A 121 -8.83 12.18 13.66
N GLU A 122 -8.96 11.30 14.66
CA GLU A 122 -7.84 10.46 15.16
C GLU A 122 -7.71 9.14 14.39
N ARG A 123 -8.65 8.80 13.50
CA ARG A 123 -8.65 7.51 12.82
C ARG A 123 -7.74 7.55 11.58
N LEU A 124 -6.63 6.81 11.65
CA LEU A 124 -5.73 6.63 10.52
C LEU A 124 -6.46 5.87 9.39
N ASN A 125 -6.88 6.58 8.33
CA ASN A 125 -7.55 5.96 7.18
C ASN A 125 -6.61 5.06 6.35
N LEU A 126 -5.29 5.19 6.53
CA LEU A 126 -4.24 4.36 5.91
C LEU A 126 -4.48 4.19 4.39
N SER A 127 -4.93 5.24 3.72
CA SER A 127 -5.33 5.23 2.30
C SER A 127 -4.22 4.71 1.40
N ARG A 128 -2.99 5.17 1.60
CA ARG A 128 -1.83 4.71 0.83
C ARG A 128 -1.51 3.24 1.08
N LEU A 129 -1.76 2.74 2.29
CA LEU A 129 -1.58 1.32 2.61
C LEU A 129 -2.63 0.46 1.91
N LYS A 130 -3.91 0.88 1.91
CA LYS A 130 -4.98 0.22 1.14
C LYS A 130 -4.60 0.17 -0.35
N LEU A 131 -4.07 1.28 -0.87
CA LEU A 131 -3.61 1.36 -2.25
C LEU A 131 -2.41 0.42 -2.53
N ALA A 132 -1.45 0.35 -1.60
CA ALA A 132 -0.31 -0.56 -1.69
C ALA A 132 -0.78 -2.03 -1.78
N LEU A 133 -1.84 -2.40 -1.05
CA LEU A 133 -2.47 -3.72 -1.15
C LEU A 133 -3.14 -3.93 -2.52
N LYS A 134 -3.86 -2.93 -3.04
CA LYS A 134 -4.51 -2.97 -4.36
C LYS A 134 -3.50 -3.21 -5.50
N TYR A 135 -2.31 -2.63 -5.40
CA TYR A 135 -1.21 -2.81 -6.36
C TYR A 135 -0.24 -3.95 -6.01
N ASP A 136 -0.58 -4.83 -5.06
CA ASP A 136 0.22 -5.98 -4.61
C ASP A 136 1.68 -5.64 -4.23
N GLN A 137 1.86 -4.52 -3.52
CA GLN A 137 3.15 -3.98 -3.08
C GLN A 137 3.62 -4.64 -1.78
N LYS A 138 3.88 -5.96 -1.83
CA LYS A 138 4.19 -6.78 -0.64
C LYS A 138 5.40 -6.28 0.16
N GLN A 139 6.48 -5.88 -0.53
CA GLN A 139 7.71 -5.41 0.12
C GLN A 139 7.47 -4.10 0.90
N PHE A 140 6.68 -3.19 0.33
CA PHE A 140 6.32 -1.92 0.97
C PHE A 140 5.48 -2.17 2.23
N VAL A 141 4.47 -3.03 2.14
CA VAL A 141 3.60 -3.37 3.29
C VAL A 141 4.40 -4.09 4.38
N ALA A 142 5.29 -5.01 4.00
CA ALA A 142 6.14 -5.77 4.94
C ALA A 142 7.28 -4.95 5.55
N HIS A 143 7.47 -3.69 5.13
CA HIS A 143 8.58 -2.87 5.59
C HIS A 143 8.52 -2.65 7.13
N PRO A 144 9.66 -2.69 7.86
CA PRO A 144 9.67 -2.56 9.31
C PRO A 144 8.96 -1.30 9.84
N ASN A 145 9.13 -0.15 9.18
CA ASN A 145 8.48 1.10 9.57
C ASN A 145 6.94 1.02 9.43
N CYS A 146 6.44 0.40 8.35
CA CYS A 146 5.01 0.12 8.20
C CYS A 146 4.53 -0.81 9.29
N GLN A 147 5.17 -1.97 9.45
CA GLN A 147 4.76 -3.00 10.40
C GLN A 147 4.76 -2.49 11.84
N GLN A 148 5.73 -1.65 12.21
CA GLN A 148 5.78 -1.01 13.52
C GLN A 148 4.57 -0.10 13.75
N LEU A 149 4.19 0.73 12.77
CA LEU A 149 3.00 1.58 12.86
C LEU A 149 1.72 0.73 12.90
N LEU A 150 1.57 -0.24 12.01
CA LEU A 150 0.40 -1.14 12.04
C LEU A 150 0.28 -1.85 13.40
N THR A 151 1.40 -2.28 13.96
CA THR A 151 1.43 -2.92 15.28
C THR A 151 1.01 -1.96 16.39
N SER A 152 1.39 -0.67 16.33
CA SER A 152 0.96 0.32 17.32
C SER A 152 -0.54 0.59 17.23
N VAL A 153 -1.07 0.75 16.01
CA VAL A 153 -2.51 0.94 15.77
C VAL A 153 -3.30 -0.29 16.20
N TRP A 154 -2.78 -1.49 15.93
CA TRP A 154 -3.45 -2.73 16.31
C TRP A 154 -3.61 -2.89 17.82
N HIS A 155 -2.62 -2.45 18.59
CA HIS A 155 -2.58 -2.61 20.05
C HIS A 155 -2.89 -1.34 20.84
N GLU A 156 -3.42 -0.29 20.22
CA GLU A 156 -3.68 1.00 20.86
C GLU A 156 -4.56 0.90 22.12
N GLY A 157 -5.49 -0.08 22.16
CA GLY A 157 -6.32 -0.38 23.33
C GLY A 157 -5.67 -1.27 24.41
N LEU A 158 -4.53 -1.90 24.14
CA LEU A 158 -3.87 -2.86 25.06
C LEU A 158 -2.33 -2.77 24.97
N PRO A 159 -1.71 -1.68 25.45
CA PRO A 159 -0.24 -1.51 25.41
C PRO A 159 0.51 -2.61 26.18
N ILE A 160 -0.13 -3.21 27.19
CA ILE A 160 0.42 -4.28 28.03
C ILE A 160 0.58 -5.60 27.26
N TRP A 161 -0.14 -5.80 26.14
CA TRP A 161 -0.15 -7.05 25.38
C TRP A 161 1.23 -7.43 24.82
N ARG A 162 2.00 -6.44 24.35
CA ARG A 162 3.27 -6.67 23.64
C ARG A 162 4.34 -7.33 24.51
N ARG A 163 4.38 -7.04 25.82
CA ARG A 163 5.42 -7.50 26.76
C ARG A 163 5.06 -8.78 27.54
N ARG A 164 3.87 -9.35 27.36
CA ARG A 164 3.40 -10.51 28.16
C ARG A 164 3.79 -11.85 27.54
N ASN A 165 4.05 -12.83 28.40
CA ASN A 165 4.34 -14.21 28.02
C ASN A 165 3.17 -14.84 27.26
N ALA A 166 3.48 -15.81 26.38
CA ALA A 166 2.48 -16.49 25.56
C ALA A 166 1.34 -17.10 26.38
N LEU A 167 1.65 -17.72 27.54
CA LEU A 167 0.64 -18.28 28.44
C LEU A 167 -0.32 -17.22 29.00
N VAL A 168 0.19 -16.05 29.36
CA VAL A 168 -0.63 -14.94 29.87
C VAL A 168 -1.53 -14.38 28.76
N LYS A 169 -1.02 -14.33 27.52
CA LYS A 169 -1.83 -13.94 26.36
C LYS A 169 -2.98 -14.92 26.13
N ILE A 170 -2.71 -16.23 26.19
CA ILE A 170 -3.75 -17.26 26.03
C ILE A 170 -4.81 -17.14 27.13
N LEU A 171 -4.39 -17.02 28.40
CA LEU A 171 -5.31 -16.86 29.52
C LEU A 171 -6.16 -15.60 29.42
N LEU A 172 -5.58 -14.47 29.01
CA LEU A 172 -6.36 -13.24 28.83
C LEU A 172 -7.34 -13.36 27.65
N CYS A 173 -6.93 -13.97 26.52
CA CYS A 173 -7.85 -14.23 25.40
C CYS A 173 -9.04 -15.07 25.85
N LEU A 174 -8.79 -16.17 26.59
CA LEU A 174 -9.85 -17.00 27.16
C LEU A 174 -10.75 -16.21 28.11
N SER A 175 -10.17 -15.39 28.99
CA SER A 175 -10.93 -14.52 29.90
C SER A 175 -11.81 -13.52 29.15
N ILE A 176 -11.31 -12.90 28.06
CA ILE A 176 -12.08 -11.97 27.23
C ILE A 176 -13.24 -12.70 26.55
N ILE A 177 -13.00 -13.90 26.01
CA ILE A 177 -14.03 -14.73 25.37
C ILE A 177 -15.14 -15.10 26.36
N VAL A 178 -14.79 -15.48 27.60
CA VAL A 178 -15.79 -15.81 28.63
C VAL A 178 -16.59 -14.57 29.06
N CYS A 179 -15.94 -13.40 29.13
CA CYS A 179 -16.58 -12.14 29.52
C CYS A 179 -17.36 -11.45 28.39
N MET A 180 -17.33 -11.98 27.15
CA MET A 180 -18.04 -11.47 25.98
C MET A 180 -19.49 -11.02 26.23
N PRO A 181 -20.40 -11.86 26.79
CA PRO A 181 -21.80 -11.49 26.93
C PRO A 181 -22.00 -10.28 27.86
N LEU A 182 -21.17 -10.17 28.90
CA LEU A 182 -21.18 -9.01 29.79
C LEU A 182 -20.66 -7.75 29.09
N ILE A 183 -19.59 -7.87 28.31
CA ILE A 183 -19.01 -6.75 27.57
C ILE A 183 -19.99 -6.22 26.51
N ALA A 184 -20.74 -7.10 25.83
CA ALA A 184 -21.76 -6.72 24.85
C ALA A 184 -22.89 -5.89 25.49
N VAL A 185 -23.39 -6.31 26.66
CA VAL A 185 -24.41 -5.58 27.42
C VAL A 185 -23.88 -4.22 27.88
N ILE A 186 -22.64 -4.15 28.37
CA ILE A 186 -22.00 -2.89 28.77
C ILE A 186 -21.84 -1.94 27.58
N TYR A 187 -21.47 -2.46 26.41
CA TYR A 187 -21.32 -1.66 25.19
C TYR A 187 -22.65 -1.06 24.71
N LEU A 188 -23.75 -1.80 24.82
CA LEU A 188 -25.09 -1.31 24.50
C LEU A 188 -25.56 -0.19 25.44
N ILE A 189 -25.22 -0.27 26.72
CA ILE A 189 -25.70 0.70 27.72
C ILE A 189 -24.79 1.95 27.78
N PHE A 190 -23.46 1.79 27.65
CA PHE A 190 -22.50 2.89 27.79
C PHE A 190 -21.39 2.89 26.71
N PRO A 191 -21.71 3.29 25.47
CA PRO A 191 -20.79 3.22 24.34
C PRO A 191 -19.60 4.21 24.40
N ARG A 192 -19.68 5.27 25.23
CA ARG A 192 -18.64 6.31 25.34
C ARG A 192 -17.64 6.10 26.49
N THR A 193 -17.69 4.96 27.19
CA THR A 193 -16.75 4.66 28.28
C THR A 193 -15.35 4.33 27.75
N ARG A 194 -14.33 4.41 28.63
CA ARG A 194 -12.95 3.97 28.29
C ARG A 194 -12.90 2.51 27.83
N LEU A 195 -13.76 1.66 28.40
CA LEU A 195 -13.98 0.27 27.94
C LEU A 195 -14.54 0.23 26.53
N GLY A 196 -15.56 1.04 26.21
CA GLY A 196 -16.10 1.18 24.85
C GLY A 196 -15.04 1.54 23.81
N ARG A 197 -14.09 2.43 24.15
CA ARG A 197 -12.96 2.78 23.27
C ARG A 197 -12.00 1.62 23.05
N VAL A 198 -11.66 0.87 24.10
CA VAL A 198 -10.81 -0.34 23.99
C VAL A 198 -11.49 -1.43 23.15
N ILE A 199 -12.81 -1.60 23.30
CA ILE A 199 -13.61 -2.57 22.51
C ILE A 199 -13.62 -2.21 21.02
N ARG A 200 -13.60 -0.92 20.67
CA ARG A 200 -13.53 -0.47 19.27
C ARG A 200 -12.17 -0.72 18.60
N SER A 201 -11.13 -1.08 19.37
CA SER A 201 -9.82 -1.41 18.81
C SER A 201 -9.90 -2.59 17.83
N PRO A 202 -9.09 -2.60 16.75
CA PRO A 202 -9.14 -3.64 15.74
C PRO A 202 -8.80 -5.03 16.31
N PHE A 203 -7.90 -5.10 17.29
CA PHE A 203 -7.59 -6.37 17.97
C PHE A 203 -8.80 -6.95 18.71
N MET A 204 -9.58 -6.12 19.40
CA MET A 204 -10.81 -6.59 20.04
C MET A 204 -11.80 -7.07 18.98
N LYS A 205 -12.08 -6.27 17.95
CA LYS A 205 -12.98 -6.67 16.85
C LYS A 205 -12.59 -8.02 16.23
N PHE A 206 -11.29 -8.27 16.08
CA PHE A 206 -10.78 -9.56 15.61
C PHE A 206 -11.11 -10.72 16.55
N ILE A 207 -11.03 -10.52 17.88
CA ILE A 207 -11.41 -11.53 18.87
C ILE A 207 -12.94 -11.77 18.86
N TYR A 208 -13.75 -10.73 18.67
CA TYR A 208 -15.22 -10.86 18.62
C TYR A 208 -15.72 -11.61 17.36
N HIS A 209 -15.05 -11.42 16.23
CA HIS A 209 -15.49 -11.94 14.92
C HIS A 209 -14.90 -13.32 14.58
N ARG A 210 -14.13 -13.94 15.49
CA ARG A 210 -13.57 -15.28 15.33
C ARG A 210 -14.14 -16.25 16.35
#